data_AF-A0A8J4VBT6-F1
#
_entry.id   AF-A0A8J4VBT6-F1
#
_cell.length_a   1.000
_cell.length_b   1.000
_cell.length_c   1.000
_cell.angle_alpha   90.00
_cell.angle_beta   90.00
_cell.angle_gamma   90.00
#
_symmetry.space_group_name_H-M   'P 1'
#
loop_
_entity.id
_entity.type
_entity.pdbx_description
1 polymer ?
#
loop_
_entity_poly.entity_id
_entity_poly.type
_entity_poly.pdbx_seq_one_letter_code
_entity_poly.pdbx_strand_id
1 'polypeptide(L)'
;MAKTDVNDFSDPTVMAKVTELKKELQRLVKAIVDDDEDCSIESIDEAKEKLCALKELKQRRNERSLSLKLLDSLTCPEEFRCPLSKELMRDPVMLATGQDR
;
A
#
# COMPACT_ATOMS: atom_id res chain seq x y z
N MET A 1 8.03 -26.50 -2.51
CA MET A 1 7.62 -25.18 -3.02
C MET A 1 6.54 -24.65 -2.10
N ALA A 2 6.86 -23.70 -1.23
CA ALA A 2 5.86 -23.05 -0.38
C ALA A 2 5.36 -21.80 -1.10
N LYS A 3 4.11 -21.83 -1.57
CA LYS A 3 3.38 -20.63 -1.99
C LYS A 3 2.35 -20.36 -0.91
N THR A 4 2.70 -19.51 0.06
CA THR A 4 1.75 -18.92 0.99
C THR A 4 1.48 -17.50 0.53
N ASP A 5 0.68 -17.40 -0.55
CA ASP A 5 -0.01 -16.16 -0.90
C ASP A 5 -1.23 -16.02 0.01
N VAL A 6 -0.99 -15.47 1.20
CA VAL A 6 -2.09 -14.99 2.05
C VAL A 6 -2.40 -13.57 1.58
N ASN A 7 -3.27 -13.47 0.57
CA ASN A 7 -3.86 -12.20 0.15
C ASN A 7 -4.91 -11.75 1.19
N ASP A 8 -4.42 -11.19 2.30
CA ASP A 8 -5.19 -10.83 3.51
C ASP A 8 -5.87 -9.44 3.44
N PHE A 9 -5.83 -8.74 2.31
CA PHE A 9 -6.07 -7.27 2.29
C PHE A 9 -7.37 -6.82 1.62
N SER A 10 -8.13 -7.74 1.06
CA SER A 10 -9.57 -7.60 0.88
C SER A 10 -10.35 -8.32 1.98
N ASP A 11 -9.72 -8.54 3.14
CA ASP A 11 -10.43 -9.02 4.32
C ASP A 11 -11.36 -7.90 4.82
N PRO A 12 -12.69 -8.09 4.74
CA PRO A 12 -13.68 -7.12 5.25
C PRO A 12 -13.39 -6.70 6.69
N THR A 13 -12.70 -7.55 7.45
CA THR A 13 -12.32 -7.34 8.85
C THR A 13 -11.36 -6.17 9.04
N VAL A 14 -10.36 -6.00 8.16
CA VAL A 14 -9.38 -4.88 8.29
C VAL A 14 -10.04 -3.55 7.94
N MET A 15 -10.91 -3.54 6.93
CA MET A 15 -11.68 -2.35 6.55
C MET A 15 -12.68 -1.95 7.64
N ALA A 16 -13.35 -2.92 8.27
CA ALA A 16 -14.23 -2.67 9.41
C ALA A 16 -13.47 -1.99 10.57
N LYS A 17 -12.29 -2.51 10.95
CA LYS A 17 -11.43 -1.91 11.97
C LYS A 17 -11.04 -0.46 11.64
N VAL A 18 -10.68 -0.17 10.39
CA VAL A 18 -10.36 1.21 9.96
C VAL A 18 -11.57 2.14 10.10
N THR A 19 -12.77 1.67 9.76
CA THR A 19 -13.98 2.49 9.88
C THR A 19 -14.39 2.74 11.32
N GLU A 20 -14.23 1.74 12.20
CA GLU A 20 -14.48 1.87 13.64
C GLU A 20 -13.52 2.88 14.27
N LEU A 21 -12.22 2.71 14.01
CA LEU A 21 -11.18 3.58 14.55
C LEU A 21 -11.32 5.03 14.08
N LYS A 22 -11.81 5.25 12.85
CA LYS A 22 -12.19 6.59 12.36
C LYS A 22 -13.38 7.19 13.10
N LYS A 23 -14.41 6.40 13.41
CA LYS A 23 -15.59 6.88 14.16
C LYS A 23 -15.21 7.27 15.58
N GLU A 24 -14.38 6.46 16.22
CA GLU A 24 -13.88 6.71 17.57
C GLU A 24 -13.00 7.98 17.60
N LEU A 25 -12.06 8.11 16.65
CA LEU A 25 -11.26 9.32 16.50
C LEU A 25 -12.12 10.56 16.24
N GLN A 26 -13.16 10.45 15.41
CA GLN A 26 -14.08 11.56 15.16
C GLN A 26 -14.78 12.01 16.45
N ARG A 27 -15.18 11.05 17.31
CA ARG A 27 -15.80 11.37 18.59
C ARG A 27 -14.81 12.08 19.52
N LEU A 28 -13.57 11.58 19.62
CA LEU A 28 -12.52 12.16 20.47
C LEU A 28 -12.14 13.57 20.02
N VAL A 29 -11.90 13.77 18.73
CA VAL A 29 -11.57 15.10 18.19
C VAL A 29 -12.73 16.07 18.39
N LYS A 30 -13.97 15.61 18.24
CA LYS A 30 -15.14 16.44 18.50
C LYS A 30 -15.23 16.84 19.97
N ALA A 31 -15.01 15.91 20.90
CA ALA A 31 -14.96 16.22 22.33
C ALA A 31 -13.86 17.27 22.63
N ILE A 32 -12.66 17.10 22.07
CA ILE A 32 -11.55 18.05 22.25
C ILE A 32 -11.87 19.47 21.74
N VAL A 33 -12.62 19.59 20.64
CA VAL A 33 -12.89 20.88 19.98
C VAL A 33 -14.15 21.56 20.53
N ASP A 34 -15.17 20.77 20.89
CA ASP A 34 -16.49 21.27 21.26
C ASP A 34 -16.70 21.33 22.79
N ASP A 35 -15.87 20.69 23.63
CA ASP A 35 -15.95 20.90 25.08
C ASP A 35 -15.46 22.31 25.44
N ASP A 36 -16.36 23.10 26.03
CA ASP A 36 -16.07 24.42 26.61
C ASP A 36 -15.34 24.30 27.97
N GLU A 37 -15.28 23.10 28.57
CA GLU A 37 -14.47 22.79 29.75
C GLU A 37 -13.06 22.34 29.35
N ASP A 38 -12.08 22.53 30.25
CA ASP A 38 -10.67 22.25 29.99
C ASP A 38 -10.45 20.87 29.36
N CYS A 39 -10.03 20.86 28.10
CA CYS A 39 -9.72 19.66 27.36
C CYS A 39 -8.72 18.79 28.15
N SER A 40 -9.16 17.58 28.54
CA SER A 40 -8.31 16.70 29.31
C SER A 40 -7.11 16.22 28.47
N ILE A 41 -5.92 16.23 29.07
CA ILE A 41 -4.69 15.72 28.44
C ILE A 41 -4.87 14.27 27.99
N GLU A 42 -5.63 13.49 28.76
CA GLU A 42 -5.98 12.10 28.46
C GLU A 42 -6.72 11.96 27.12
N SER A 43 -7.71 12.81 26.86
CA SER A 43 -8.44 12.80 25.58
C SER A 43 -7.53 13.13 24.39
N ILE A 44 -6.56 14.04 24.59
CA ILE A 44 -5.56 14.40 23.57
C ILE A 44 -4.63 13.22 23.28
N ASP A 45 -4.12 12.58 24.33
CA ASP A 45 -3.23 11.42 24.20
C ASP A 45 -3.95 10.24 23.53
N GLU A 46 -5.21 9.99 23.88
CA GLU A 46 -6.03 8.96 23.23
C GLU A 46 -6.25 9.29 21.74
N ALA A 47 -6.61 10.53 21.40
CA ALA A 47 -6.78 10.95 20.01
C ALA A 47 -5.48 10.78 19.20
N LYS A 48 -4.33 11.10 19.82
CA LYS A 48 -2.99 10.91 19.23
C LYS A 48 -2.69 9.44 18.99
N GLU A 49 -2.98 8.56 19.95
CA GLU A 49 -2.78 7.11 19.78
C GLU A 49 -3.61 6.57 18.61
N LYS A 50 -4.90 6.92 18.54
CA LYS A 50 -5.78 6.49 17.45
C LYS A 50 -5.31 7.06 16.10
N LEU A 51 -4.84 8.30 16.05
CA LEU A 51 -4.24 8.88 14.84
C LEU A 51 -2.98 8.12 14.39
N CYS A 52 -2.10 7.76 15.31
CA CYS A 52 -0.91 6.95 15.03
C CYS A 52 -1.30 5.58 14.47
N ALA A 53 -2.24 4.88 15.11
CA ALA A 53 -2.75 3.60 14.63
C ALA A 53 -3.34 3.71 13.21
N LEU A 54 -4.12 4.76 12.93
CA LEU A 54 -4.69 4.99 11.61
C LEU A 54 -3.61 5.26 10.55
N LYS A 55 -2.58 6.05 10.90
CA LYS A 55 -1.43 6.33 10.04
C LYS A 55 -0.67 5.05 9.68
N GLU A 56 -0.38 4.20 10.66
CA GLU A 56 0.31 2.93 10.42
C GLU A 56 -0.49 2.02 9.48
N LEU A 57 -1.80 1.87 9.70
CA LEU A 57 -2.65 1.07 8.83
C LEU A 57 -2.65 1.59 7.38
N LYS A 58 -2.60 2.91 7.20
CA LYS A 58 -2.49 3.56 5.89
C LYS A 58 -1.11 3.38 5.25
N GLN A 59 -0.03 3.50 6.02
CA GLN A 59 1.33 3.29 5.54
C GLN A 59 1.56 1.84 5.10
N ARG A 60 1.17 0.87 5.91
CA ARG A 60 1.24 -0.56 5.55
C ARG A 60 0.46 -0.88 4.26
N ARG A 61 -0.66 -0.18 4.02
CA ARG A 61 -1.41 -0.28 2.76
C ARG A 61 -0.63 0.33 1.59
N ASN A 62 -0.04 1.52 1.80
CA ASN A 62 0.69 2.22 0.76
C ASN A 62 1.97 1.46 0.37
N GLU A 63 2.78 1.04 1.34
CA GLU A 63 4.00 0.26 1.11
C GLU A 63 3.73 -1.02 0.33
N ARG A 64 2.68 -1.79 0.68
CA ARG A 64 2.32 -2.98 -0.10
C ARG A 64 1.81 -2.63 -1.49
N SER A 65 1.07 -1.52 -1.66
CA SER A 65 0.65 -1.07 -2.99
C SER A 65 1.83 -0.62 -3.85
N LEU A 66 2.86 -0.02 -3.24
CA LEU A 66 4.11 0.31 -3.91
C LEU A 66 4.88 -0.97 -4.24
N SER A 67 4.96 -1.95 -3.34
CA SER A 67 5.59 -3.25 -3.61
C SER A 67 4.92 -4.02 -4.74
N LEU A 68 3.58 -3.99 -4.84
CA LEU A 68 2.85 -4.60 -5.96
C LEU A 68 3.12 -3.87 -7.28
N LYS A 69 3.12 -2.54 -7.29
CA LYS A 69 3.53 -1.75 -8.46
C LYS A 69 4.99 -1.97 -8.83
N LEU A 70 5.86 -2.16 -7.82
CA LEU A 70 7.26 -2.48 -8.04
C LEU A 70 7.39 -3.85 -8.68
N LEU A 71 6.67 -4.87 -8.20
CA LEU A 71 6.58 -6.19 -8.84
C LEU A 71 6.16 -6.08 -10.31
N ASP A 72 5.17 -5.24 -10.62
CA ASP A 72 4.77 -4.99 -12.02
C ASP A 72 5.90 -4.31 -12.81
N SER A 73 6.64 -3.37 -12.22
CA SER A 73 7.81 -2.74 -12.85
C SER A 73 9.08 -3.61 -12.90
N LEU A 74 9.15 -4.66 -12.08
CA LEU A 74 10.21 -5.68 -12.13
C LEU A 74 9.94 -6.70 -13.24
N THR A 75 8.78 -6.64 -13.90
CA THR A 75 8.60 -7.39 -15.14
C THR A 75 9.56 -6.83 -16.18
N CYS A 76 10.37 -7.73 -16.74
CA CYS A 76 11.33 -7.37 -17.77
C CYS A 76 10.60 -6.67 -18.93
N PRO A 77 10.98 -5.43 -19.30
CA PRO A 77 10.37 -4.71 -20.42
C PRO A 77 10.39 -5.54 -21.70
N GLU A 78 9.36 -5.41 -22.53
CA GLU A 78 9.20 -6.23 -23.75
C GLU A 78 10.37 -6.03 -24.72
N GLU A 79 10.98 -4.85 -24.74
CA GLU A 79 12.15 -4.49 -25.56
C GLU A 79 13.37 -5.40 -25.29
N PHE A 80 13.48 -5.97 -24.08
CA PHE A 80 14.57 -6.90 -23.72
C PHE A 80 14.21 -8.36 -23.99
N ARG A 81 13.00 -8.64 -24.49
CA ARG A 81 12.54 -9.98 -24.79
C ARG A 81 12.66 -10.27 -26.28
N CYS A 82 12.98 -11.52 -26.60
CA CYS A 82 13.06 -11.94 -27.99
C CYS A 82 11.65 -11.90 -28.62
N PRO A 83 11.47 -11.28 -29.80
CA PRO A 83 10.16 -11.23 -30.46
C PRO A 83 9.55 -12.60 -30.73
N LEU A 84 10.38 -13.63 -30.90
CA LEU A 84 9.96 -14.99 -31.21
C LEU A 84 9.67 -15.82 -29.96
N SER A 85 10.57 -15.83 -28.97
CA SER A 85 10.42 -16.70 -27.79
C SER A 85 9.68 -16.04 -26.63
N LYS A 86 9.57 -14.71 -26.61
CA LYS A 86 9.04 -13.92 -25.48
C LYS A 86 9.83 -14.09 -24.17
N GLU A 87 11.04 -14.65 -24.27
CA GLU A 87 11.99 -14.79 -23.16
C GLU A 87 13.05 -13.69 -23.19
N LEU A 88 13.67 -13.40 -22.04
CA LEU A 88 14.76 -12.43 -21.91
C LEU A 88 15.93 -12.79 -22.84
N MET A 89 16.35 -11.84 -23.68
CA MET A 89 17.47 -11.99 -24.59
C MET A 89 18.78 -12.12 -23.81
N ARG A 90 19.52 -13.21 -24.04
CA ARG A 90 20.86 -13.40 -23.45
C ARG A 90 22.00 -12.94 -24.36
N ASP A 91 21.72 -12.88 -25.66
CA ASP A 91 22.68 -12.50 -26.70
C ASP A 91 21.92 -11.78 -27.84
N PRO A 92 21.77 -10.44 -27.77
CA PRO A 92 21.08 -9.69 -28.79
C PRO A 92 21.91 -9.59 -30.08
N VAL A 93 21.29 -9.96 -31.20
CA VAL A 93 21.89 -9.85 -32.52
C VAL A 93 21.22 -8.70 -33.27
N MET A 94 22.02 -7.76 -33.77
CA MET A 94 21.53 -6.65 -34.58
C MET A 94 21.35 -7.11 -36.04
N LEU A 95 20.15 -6.95 -36.58
CA LEU A 95 19.91 -7.15 -38.01
C LEU A 95 20.53 -5.97 -38.80
N ALA A 96 21.06 -6.24 -39.99
CA ALA A 96 21.66 -5.21 -40.86
C ALA A 96 20.68 -4.10 -41.27
N THR A 97 19.37 -4.34 -41.13
CA THR A 97 18.30 -3.37 -41.34
C THR A 97 18.08 -2.42 -40.15
N GLY A 98 18.81 -2.58 -39.05
CA GLY A 98 18.77 -1.69 -37.89
C GLY A 98 17.48 -1.72 -37.10
N GLN A 99 16.65 -2.76 -37.27
CA GLN A 99 15.34 -2.82 -36.64
C GLN A 99 15.39 -3.75 -35.42
N ASP A 100 15.53 -3.14 -34.24
CA ASP A 100 15.02 -3.67 -32.99
C ASP A 100 13.55 -3.24 -32.85
N ARG A 101 12.66 -4.19 -32.57
CA ARG A 101 11.30 -3.88 -32.17
C ARG A 101 10.76 -4.93 -31.23
#